data_AF-A0A1G5S6V7-F1
#
_entry.id   AF-A0A1G5S6V7-F1
#
_cell.length_a   1.000
_cell.length_b   1.000
_cell.length_c   1.000
_cell.angle_alpha   90.00
_cell.angle_beta   90.00
_cell.angle_gamma   90.00
#
_symmetry.space_group_name_H-M   'P 1'
#
loop_
_entity.id
_entity.type
_entity.pdbx_description
1 polymer ?
#
loop_
_entity_poly.entity_id
_entity_poly.type
_entity_poly.pdbx_seq_one_letter_code
_entity_poly.pdbx_strand_id
1 'polypeptide(L)'
;MSNHKSETDFIFYDDYWKYITERNLKESQERYKIESKQRHEMRRFSSAFQIIALCAFLCLGFSGMVVQSAAIYQTKYENHVLKSEIRDLQLEIEELNAHIDNAVSLHHVESVALNELKMQYPQQHQVVYIALNWDYTLEENSDETQMAVVEKVPAFAAKFN
;
A
#
# COMPACT_ATOMS: atom_id res chain seq x y z
N MET A 1 -18.21 45.98 -98.97
CA MET A 1 -17.92 46.01 -97.52
C MET A 1 -16.80 45.03 -97.25
N SER A 2 -15.54 45.50 -97.23
CA SER A 2 -14.38 44.64 -97.02
C SER A 2 -14.26 44.30 -95.53
N ASN A 3 -14.39 43.01 -95.22
CA ASN A 3 -14.13 42.47 -93.88
C ASN A 3 -12.62 42.46 -93.62
N HIS A 4 -12.10 43.51 -93.00
CA HIS A 4 -10.77 43.48 -92.39
C HIS A 4 -10.93 42.85 -91.01
N LYS A 5 -10.95 41.50 -90.95
CA LYS A 5 -10.93 40.80 -89.66
C LYS A 5 -9.48 40.82 -89.17
N SER A 6 -9.24 41.68 -88.21
CA SER A 6 -7.95 42.04 -87.63
C SER A 6 -7.32 40.86 -86.88
N GLU A 7 -6.21 40.37 -87.41
CA GLU A 7 -5.32 39.38 -86.77
C GLU A 7 -4.89 39.80 -85.35
N THR A 8 -4.91 41.11 -85.07
CA THR A 8 -4.59 41.72 -83.78
C THR A 8 -5.59 41.43 -82.67
N ASP A 9 -6.88 41.21 -82.99
CA ASP A 9 -7.90 40.92 -81.97
C ASP A 9 -7.75 39.49 -81.41
N PHE A 10 -7.28 38.55 -82.22
CA PHE A 10 -7.06 37.16 -81.79
C PHE A 10 -5.83 37.04 -80.90
N ILE A 11 -4.76 37.78 -81.23
CA ILE A 11 -3.53 37.86 -80.40
C ILE A 11 -3.84 38.52 -79.06
N PHE A 12 -4.68 39.55 -79.02
CA PHE A 12 -5.11 40.21 -77.78
C PHE A 12 -5.91 39.27 -76.86
N TYR A 13 -6.78 38.43 -77.43
CA TYR A 13 -7.56 37.44 -76.66
C TYR A 13 -6.67 36.33 -76.06
N ASP A 14 -5.71 35.81 -76.82
CA ASP A 14 -4.80 34.77 -76.35
C ASP A 14 -3.92 35.26 -75.19
N ASP A 15 -3.37 36.47 -75.31
CA ASP A 15 -2.52 37.08 -74.28
C ASP A 15 -3.31 37.40 -73.00
N TYR A 16 -4.60 37.79 -73.13
CA TYR A 16 -5.48 38.04 -71.99
C TYR A 16 -5.82 36.75 -71.21
N TRP A 17 -6.15 35.67 -71.90
CA TRP A 17 -6.42 34.38 -71.25
C TRP A 17 -5.18 33.82 -70.57
N LYS A 18 -4.02 33.94 -71.21
CA LYS A 18 -2.74 33.56 -70.62
C LYS A 18 -2.46 34.34 -69.34
N TYR A 19 -2.65 35.66 -69.35
CA TYR A 19 -2.46 36.51 -68.17
C TYR A 19 -3.37 36.11 -66.99
N ILE A 20 -4.66 35.88 -67.22
CA ILE A 20 -5.59 35.46 -66.18
C ILE A 20 -5.20 34.10 -65.61
N THR A 21 -4.82 33.16 -66.47
CA THR A 21 -4.46 31.81 -66.05
C THR A 21 -3.19 31.81 -65.21
N GLU A 22 -2.19 32.59 -65.60
CA GLU A 22 -0.95 32.76 -64.83
C GLU A 22 -1.19 33.48 -63.49
N ARG A 23 -2.05 34.49 -63.46
CA ARG A 23 -2.44 35.18 -62.21
C ARG A 23 -3.17 34.22 -61.26
N ASN A 24 -4.16 33.48 -61.74
CA ASN A 24 -4.91 32.52 -60.93
C ASN A 24 -4.02 31.37 -60.42
N LEU A 25 -3.06 30.92 -61.23
CA LEU A 25 -2.08 29.91 -60.83
C LEU A 25 -1.16 30.45 -59.72
N LYS A 26 -0.67 31.68 -59.84
CA LYS A 26 0.15 32.33 -58.80
C LYS A 26 -0.65 32.52 -57.50
N GLU A 27 -1.87 33.02 -57.58
CA GLU A 27 -2.75 33.19 -56.41
C GLU A 27 -3.09 31.83 -55.75
N SER A 28 -3.33 30.79 -56.55
CA SER A 28 -3.56 29.42 -56.04
C SER A 28 -2.31 28.87 -55.33
N GLN A 29 -1.12 29.07 -55.91
CA GLN A 29 0.14 28.65 -55.29
C GLN A 29 0.45 29.42 -54.00
N GLU A 30 0.15 30.72 -53.94
CA GLU A 30 0.32 31.51 -52.73
C GLU A 30 -0.65 31.08 -51.62
N ARG A 31 -1.93 30.86 -51.95
CA ARG A 31 -2.93 30.32 -51.02
C ARG A 31 -2.50 28.95 -50.47
N TYR A 32 -2.01 28.05 -51.34
CA TYR A 32 -1.52 26.73 -50.92
C TYR A 32 -0.29 26.84 -49.99
N LYS A 33 0.63 27.76 -50.25
CA LYS A 33 1.80 28.02 -49.38
C LYS A 33 1.40 28.59 -48.02
N ILE A 34 0.41 29.48 -47.97
CA ILE A 34 -0.10 30.04 -46.71
C ILE A 34 -0.84 28.97 -45.91
N GLU A 35 -1.71 28.20 -46.56
CA GLU A 35 -2.52 27.17 -45.89
C GLU A 35 -1.66 25.99 -45.40
N SER A 36 -0.64 25.59 -46.16
CA SER A 36 0.32 24.55 -45.73
C SER A 36 1.18 24.99 -44.54
N LYS A 37 1.61 26.27 -44.49
CA LYS A 37 2.31 26.85 -43.33
C LYS A 37 1.40 26.88 -42.09
N GLN A 38 0.16 27.36 -42.23
CA GLN A 38 -0.80 27.40 -41.11
C GLN A 38 -1.15 26.00 -40.60
N ARG A 39 -1.34 25.02 -41.49
CA ARG A 39 -1.57 23.62 -41.10
C ARG A 39 -0.38 23.00 -40.37
N HIS A 40 0.85 23.36 -40.76
CA HIS A 40 2.06 22.90 -40.09
C HIS A 40 2.20 23.50 -38.69
N GLU A 41 1.89 24.78 -38.52
CA GLU A 41 1.88 25.44 -37.21
C GLU A 41 0.79 24.86 -36.29
N MET A 42 -0.44 24.70 -36.78
CA MET A 42 -1.52 24.08 -35.99
C MET A 42 -1.20 22.63 -35.58
N ARG A 43 -0.55 21.84 -36.44
CA ARG A 43 -0.08 20.49 -36.08
C ARG A 43 1.01 20.52 -35.02
N ARG A 44 1.90 21.51 -35.05
CA ARG A 44 2.94 21.71 -34.03
C ARG A 44 2.36 22.13 -32.68
N PHE A 45 1.37 23.02 -32.68
CA PHE A 45 0.66 23.38 -31.45
C PHE A 45 -0.18 22.23 -30.91
N SER A 46 -0.87 21.48 -31.78
CA SER A 46 -1.66 20.31 -31.39
C SER A 46 -0.79 19.20 -30.80
N SER A 47 0.36 18.91 -31.39
CA SER A 47 1.31 17.93 -30.84
C SER A 47 1.93 18.40 -29.52
N ALA A 48 2.25 19.69 -29.38
CA ALA A 48 2.70 20.25 -28.10
C ALA A 48 1.62 20.13 -27.01
N PHE A 49 0.36 20.44 -27.34
CA PHE A 49 -0.77 20.26 -26.42
C PHE A 49 -0.98 18.80 -26.02
N GLN A 50 -0.83 17.85 -26.95
CA GLN A 50 -0.92 16.43 -26.65
C GLN A 50 0.17 16.01 -25.66
N ILE A 51 1.41 16.46 -25.83
CA ILE A 51 2.52 16.15 -24.91
C ILE A 51 2.26 16.75 -23.53
N ILE A 52 1.80 18.01 -23.47
CA ILE A 52 1.46 18.69 -22.21
C ILE A 52 0.32 17.97 -21.50
N ALA A 53 -0.72 17.56 -22.23
CA ALA A 53 -1.84 16.80 -21.67
C ALA A 53 -1.39 15.42 -21.13
N LEU A 54 -0.48 14.74 -21.84
CA LEU A 54 0.09 13.47 -21.38
C LEU A 54 0.92 13.66 -20.11
N CYS A 55 1.76 14.70 -20.04
CA CYS A 55 2.50 15.05 -18.83
C CYS A 55 1.57 15.40 -17.68
N ALA A 56 0.52 16.19 -17.91
CA ALA A 56 -0.46 16.53 -16.88
C ALA A 56 -1.19 15.28 -16.35
N PHE A 57 -1.59 14.37 -17.25
CA PHE A 57 -2.22 13.11 -16.87
C PHE A 57 -1.29 12.24 -16.03
N LEU A 58 -0.02 12.11 -16.42
CA LEU A 58 0.97 11.37 -15.63
C LEU A 58 1.18 12.01 -14.26
N CYS A 59 1.38 13.34 -14.19
CA CYS A 59 1.55 14.03 -12.92
C CYS A 59 0.36 13.85 -11.98
N LEU A 60 -0.87 13.94 -12.49
CA LEU A 60 -2.08 13.71 -11.69
C LEU A 60 -2.16 12.25 -11.24
N GLY A 61 -1.89 11.29 -12.12
CA GLY A 61 -1.85 9.86 -11.78
C GLY A 61 -0.81 9.54 -10.69
N PHE A 62 0.40 10.06 -10.82
CA PHE A 62 1.45 9.89 -9.82
C PHE A 62 1.10 10.57 -8.50
N SER A 63 0.53 11.77 -8.51
CA SER A 63 0.10 12.44 -7.27
C SER A 63 -0.96 11.63 -6.50
N GLY A 64 -1.90 11.00 -7.21
CA GLY A 64 -2.91 10.14 -6.60
C GLY A 64 -2.30 8.90 -5.94
N MET A 65 -1.32 8.27 -6.62
CA MET A 65 -0.58 7.14 -6.07
C MET A 65 0.22 7.51 -4.82
N VAL A 66 0.84 8.70 -4.78
CA VAL A 66 1.60 9.16 -3.61
C VAL A 66 0.68 9.36 -2.40
N VAL A 67 -0.49 9.97 -2.59
CA VAL A 67 -1.46 10.19 -1.49
C VAL A 67 -1.98 8.85 -0.94
N GLN A 68 -2.34 7.91 -1.81
CA GLN A 68 -2.76 6.57 -1.37
C GLN A 68 -1.61 5.84 -0.65
N SER A 69 -0.39 5.95 -1.17
CA SER A 69 0.77 5.34 -0.54
C SER A 69 1.00 5.92 0.85
N ALA A 70 0.87 7.24 1.03
CA ALA A 70 1.02 7.88 2.33
C ALA A 70 0.01 7.34 3.37
N ALA A 71 -1.26 7.20 2.98
CA ALA A 71 -2.29 6.59 3.85
C ALA A 71 -1.95 5.12 4.18
N ILE A 72 -1.52 4.34 3.19
CA ILE A 72 -1.09 2.94 3.40
C ILE A 72 0.11 2.87 4.34
N TYR A 73 1.08 3.77 4.20
CA TYR A 73 2.26 3.83 5.08
C TYR A 73 1.88 4.16 6.51
N GLN A 74 0.96 5.11 6.71
CA GLN A 74 0.45 5.44 8.04
C GLN A 74 -0.22 4.22 8.68
N THR A 75 -1.14 3.56 7.98
CA THR A 75 -1.81 2.36 8.49
C THR A 75 -0.82 1.22 8.76
N LYS A 76 0.19 1.03 7.91
CA LYS A 76 1.25 0.05 8.15
C LYS A 76 2.08 0.38 9.38
N TYR A 77 2.38 1.66 9.59
CA TYR A 77 3.11 2.12 10.76
C TYR A 77 2.31 1.88 12.04
N GLU A 78 1.04 2.26 12.05
CA GLU A 78 0.12 1.98 13.17
C GLU A 78 0.07 0.48 13.46
N ASN A 79 -0.09 -0.37 12.44
CA ASN A 79 -0.09 -1.82 12.61
C ASN A 79 1.24 -2.34 13.21
N HIS A 80 2.37 -1.77 12.80
CA HIS A 80 3.67 -2.12 13.35
C HIS A 80 3.81 -1.73 14.83
N VAL A 81 3.36 -0.53 15.19
CA VAL A 81 3.34 -0.04 16.58
C VAL A 81 2.46 -0.95 17.44
N LEU A 82 1.21 -1.18 17.03
CA LEU A 82 0.29 -2.08 17.73
C LEU A 82 0.87 -3.50 17.89
N LYS A 83 1.52 -4.04 16.86
CA LYS A 83 2.21 -5.34 16.96
C LYS A 83 3.39 -5.32 17.92
N SER A 84 4.09 -4.19 18.05
CA SER A 84 5.16 -4.06 19.04
C SER A 84 4.59 -4.05 20.43
N GLU A 85 3.56 -3.24 20.67
CA GLU A 85 2.89 -3.14 21.96
C GLU A 85 2.32 -4.51 22.41
N ILE A 86 1.74 -5.28 21.49
CA ILE A 86 1.31 -6.66 21.79
C ILE A 86 2.48 -7.54 22.23
N ARG A 87 3.63 -7.46 21.57
CA ARG A 87 4.82 -8.24 21.96
C ARG A 87 5.35 -7.81 23.32
N ASP A 88 5.39 -6.50 23.57
CA ASP A 88 5.89 -5.95 24.82
C ASP A 88 4.98 -6.39 25.99
N LEU A 89 3.66 -6.33 25.81
CA LEU A 89 2.69 -6.85 26.78
C LEU A 89 2.80 -8.38 26.99
N GLN A 90 3.09 -9.13 25.93
CA GLN A 90 3.32 -10.59 26.05
C GLN A 90 4.58 -10.90 26.87
N LEU A 91 5.65 -10.13 26.67
CA LEU A 91 6.88 -10.25 27.47
C LEU A 91 6.61 -9.88 28.93
N GLU A 92 5.84 -8.82 29.19
CA GLU A 92 5.46 -8.44 30.55
C GLU A 92 4.64 -9.54 31.24
N ILE A 93 3.71 -10.17 30.53
CA ILE A 93 2.96 -11.32 31.05
C ILE A 93 3.89 -12.50 31.37
N GLU A 94 4.84 -12.80 30.48
CA GLU A 94 5.80 -13.89 30.68
C GLU A 94 6.70 -13.62 31.90
N GLU A 95 7.19 -12.39 32.05
CA GLU A 95 7.96 -11.96 33.20
C GLU A 95 7.15 -12.06 34.49
N LEU A 96 5.91 -11.58 34.49
CA LEU A 96 5.03 -11.62 35.67
C LEU A 96 4.69 -13.05 36.06
N ASN A 97 4.45 -13.94 35.09
CA ASN A 97 4.27 -15.36 35.34
C ASN A 97 5.52 -15.99 35.93
N ALA A 98 6.71 -15.68 35.40
CA ALA A 98 7.96 -16.15 35.97
C ALA A 98 8.16 -15.64 37.41
N HIS A 99 7.72 -14.42 37.74
CA HIS A 99 7.72 -13.92 39.11
C HIS A 99 6.76 -14.67 40.03
N ILE A 100 5.54 -14.97 39.55
CA ILE A 100 4.58 -15.78 40.29
C ILE A 100 5.15 -17.17 40.54
N ASP A 101 5.68 -17.83 39.51
CA ASP A 101 6.27 -19.16 39.62
C ASP A 101 7.44 -19.17 40.60
N ASN A 102 8.29 -18.13 40.57
CA ASN A 102 9.37 -17.99 41.55
C ASN A 102 8.84 -17.76 42.97
N ALA A 103 7.82 -16.91 43.15
CA ALA A 103 7.24 -16.62 44.47
C ALA A 103 6.51 -17.84 45.07
N VAL A 104 5.85 -18.64 44.23
CA VAL A 104 5.16 -19.87 44.61
C VAL A 104 6.14 -21.04 44.71
N SER A 105 7.33 -20.93 44.12
CA SER A 105 8.33 -21.99 44.17
C SER A 105 8.64 -22.37 45.61
N LEU A 106 8.70 -23.67 45.86
CA LEU A 106 8.98 -24.24 47.18
C LEU A 106 10.26 -23.65 47.79
N HIS A 107 11.25 -23.35 46.96
CA HIS A 107 12.52 -22.77 47.38
C HIS A 107 12.37 -21.34 47.90
N HIS A 108 11.52 -20.52 47.27
CA HIS A 108 11.23 -19.18 47.76
C HIS A 108 10.45 -19.23 49.08
N VAL A 109 9.44 -20.10 49.16
CA VAL A 109 8.66 -20.32 50.39
C VAL A 109 9.57 -20.78 51.54
N GLU A 110 10.46 -21.74 51.28
CA GLU A 110 11.46 -22.21 52.24
C GLU A 110 12.39 -21.08 52.68
N SER A 111 12.93 -20.31 51.72
CA SER A 111 13.78 -19.15 51.98
C SER A 111 13.09 -18.14 52.89
N VAL A 112 11.85 -17.73 52.58
CA VAL A 112 11.08 -16.77 53.39
C VAL A 112 10.80 -17.35 54.77
N ALA A 113 10.39 -18.62 54.86
CA ALA A 113 10.11 -19.28 56.12
C ALA A 113 11.34 -19.31 57.05
N LEU A 114 12.51 -19.71 56.53
CA LEU A 114 13.73 -19.82 57.32
C LEU A 114 14.36 -18.46 57.62
N ASN A 115 14.46 -17.58 56.61
CA ASN A 115 15.25 -16.35 56.72
C ASN A 115 14.45 -15.18 57.28
N GLU A 116 13.20 -14.99 56.86
CA GLU A 116 12.37 -13.86 57.29
C GLU A 116 11.52 -14.21 58.50
N LEU A 117 10.81 -15.34 58.44
CA LEU A 117 9.91 -15.77 59.52
C LEU A 117 10.65 -16.50 60.66
N LYS A 118 11.96 -16.76 60.50
CA LYS A 118 12.81 -17.48 61.47
C LYS A 118 12.22 -18.83 61.89
N MET A 119 11.47 -19.46 61.00
CA MET A 119 10.97 -20.80 61.19
C MET A 119 12.14 -21.78 61.20
N GLN A 120 11.98 -22.88 61.91
CA GLN A 120 12.95 -23.97 61.97
C GLN A 120 12.27 -25.26 61.50
N TYR A 121 13.06 -26.12 60.85
CA TYR A 121 12.56 -27.45 60.51
C TYR A 121 12.15 -28.21 61.77
N PRO A 122 10.97 -28.85 61.76
CA PRO A 122 10.51 -29.64 62.89
C PRO A 122 11.46 -30.80 63.15
N GLN A 123 11.75 -31.06 64.43
CA GLN A 123 12.56 -32.20 64.82
C GLN A 123 11.75 -33.50 64.69
N GLN A 124 12.42 -34.65 64.52
CA GLN A 124 11.75 -35.94 64.27
C GLN A 124 10.66 -36.29 65.31
N HIS A 125 10.83 -35.86 66.56
CA HIS A 125 9.86 -36.12 67.63
C HIS A 125 8.60 -35.21 67.59
N GLN A 126 8.63 -34.14 66.79
CA GLN A 126 7.51 -33.19 66.60
C GLN A 126 6.64 -33.57 65.38
N VAL A 127 7.07 -34.56 64.59
CA VAL A 127 6.34 -35.04 63.42
C VAL A 127 5.39 -36.16 63.85
N VAL A 128 4.09 -35.92 63.71
CA VAL A 128 3.05 -36.91 64.00
C VAL A 128 2.57 -37.51 62.68
N TYR A 129 2.83 -38.80 62.47
CA TYR A 129 2.32 -39.54 61.33
C TYR A 129 0.91 -40.05 61.65
N ILE A 130 -0.06 -39.62 60.85
CA ILE A 130 -1.45 -40.06 61.00
C ILE A 130 -1.61 -41.35 60.18
N ALA A 131 -1.92 -42.47 60.84
CA ALA A 131 -2.28 -43.69 60.15
C ALA A 131 -3.70 -43.55 59.60
N LEU A 132 -3.83 -43.47 58.27
CA LEU A 132 -5.13 -43.50 57.60
C LEU A 132 -5.63 -44.96 57.58
N ASN A 133 -6.67 -45.23 58.37
CA ASN A 133 -7.31 -46.56 58.46
C ASN A 133 -8.40 -46.75 57.39
N TRP A 134 -8.52 -45.81 56.46
CA TRP A 134 -9.45 -45.86 55.34
C TRP A 134 -8.63 -45.86 54.06
N ASP A 135 -8.96 -46.81 53.18
CA ASP A 135 -8.40 -46.98 51.85
C ASP A 135 -8.87 -45.82 50.94
N TYR A 136 -8.41 -44.61 51.25
CA TYR A 136 -8.38 -43.53 50.29
C TYR A 136 -7.03 -43.65 49.63
N THR A 137 -7.01 -44.29 48.45
CA THR A 137 -5.98 -43.97 47.48
C THR A 137 -5.99 -42.45 47.36
N LEU A 138 -4.85 -41.82 47.65
CA LEU A 138 -4.60 -40.50 47.10
C LEU A 138 -4.74 -40.71 45.60
N GLU A 139 -5.89 -40.37 45.03
CA GLU A 139 -5.94 -40.06 43.61
C GLU A 139 -4.87 -38.98 43.48
N GLU A 140 -3.73 -39.41 42.94
CA GLU A 140 -2.76 -38.52 42.35
C GLU A 140 -3.61 -37.76 41.34
N ASN A 141 -4.15 -36.63 41.78
CA ASN A 141 -4.71 -35.65 40.90
C ASN A 141 -3.48 -35.10 40.21
N SER A 142 -3.01 -35.86 39.22
CA SER A 142 -2.46 -35.28 38.03
C SER A 142 -3.59 -34.39 37.52
N ASP A 143 -3.68 -33.21 38.09
CA ASP A 143 -4.11 -32.05 37.35
C ASP A 143 -3.14 -32.02 36.18
N GLU A 144 -3.47 -32.80 35.14
CA GLU A 144 -3.29 -32.39 33.77
C GLU A 144 -3.74 -30.95 33.81
N THR A 145 -2.77 -30.06 33.91
CA THR A 145 -2.99 -28.65 33.75
C THR A 145 -3.73 -28.60 32.44
N GLN A 146 -5.03 -28.34 32.50
CA GLN A 146 -5.81 -28.03 31.32
C GLN A 146 -5.22 -26.71 30.87
N MET A 147 -4.12 -26.82 30.12
CA MET A 147 -3.72 -25.87 29.12
C MET A 147 -4.98 -25.75 28.29
N ALA A 148 -5.79 -24.75 28.61
CA ALA A 148 -6.85 -24.31 27.74
C ALA A 148 -6.14 -24.06 26.41
N VAL A 149 -6.26 -25.04 25.52
CA VAL A 149 -5.94 -24.87 24.12
C VAL A 149 -6.88 -23.75 23.72
N VAL A 150 -6.35 -22.52 23.72
CA VAL A 150 -7.00 -21.39 23.10
C VAL A 150 -7.26 -21.86 21.68
N GLU A 151 -8.52 -22.18 21.44
CA GLU A 151 -9.04 -22.62 20.16
C GLU A 151 -8.50 -21.64 19.13
N LYS A 152 -7.63 -22.13 18.24
CA LYS A 152 -7.17 -21.36 17.10
C LYS A 152 -8.42 -20.92 16.36
N VAL A 153 -8.74 -19.63 16.45
CA VAL A 153 -9.76 -18.98 15.63
C VAL A 153 -9.53 -19.46 14.20
N PRO A 154 -10.51 -20.09 13.53
CA PRO A 154 -10.31 -20.58 12.18
C PRO A 154 -9.93 -19.40 11.31
N ALA A 155 -8.74 -19.47 10.71
CA ALA A 155 -8.34 -18.58 9.65
C ALA A 155 -9.41 -18.68 8.57
N PHE A 156 -10.26 -17.65 8.48
CA PHE A 156 -11.21 -17.49 7.40
C PHE A 156 -10.36 -17.31 6.13
N ALA A 157 -10.09 -18.43 5.46
CA ALA A 157 -9.48 -18.46 4.15
C ALA A 157 -10.46 -17.80 3.18
N ALA A 158 -10.38 -16.48 3.09
CA ALA A 158 -11.00 -15.70 2.06
C ALA A 158 -10.37 -16.12 0.73
N LYS A 159 -11.02 -17.08 0.08
CA LYS A 159 -10.78 -17.45 -1.30
C LYS A 159 -11.39 -16.33 -2.16
N PHE A 160 -10.65 -15.23 -2.32
CA PHE A 160 -10.86 -14.28 -3.40
C PHE A 160 -9.92 -14.69 -4.53
N ASN A 161 -10.47 -15.44 -5.48
CA ASN A 161 -10.02 -15.46 -6.87
C ASN A 161 -11.25 -15.67 -7.75
#